data_AF-A0A972KNB6-F1
#
_entry.id   AF-A0A972KNB6-F1
#
_cell.length_a   1.000
_cell.length_b   1.000
_cell.length_c   1.000
_cell.angle_alpha   90.00
_cell.angle_beta   90.00
_cell.angle_gamma   90.00
#
_symmetry.space_group_name_H-M   'P 1'
#
loop_
_entity.id
_entity.type
_entity.pdbx_description
1 polymer ?
#
loop_
_entity_poly.entity_id
_entity_poly.type
_entity_poly.pdbx_seq_one_letter_code
_entity_poly.pdbx_strand_id
1 'polypeptide(L)'
;MGKIIEIPFSRNLIEFVAERLFEEGDGHDFSSSTIVFTHQRPALYLRRVMAEKLGHPFFPPRIFSMDEFMAFLASGSAPGVGRINNLDSAYLLFQVVKDIADNPWQGSSSFREFLFWGLKLERVLEDLDLELVGDDKLKGLELVGGGLGTGSGPESRASDASPG
;
A
#
# COMPACT_ATOMS: atom_id res chain seq x y z
N MET A 1 7.77 -23.40 13.91
CA MET A 1 8.08 -23.80 12.53
C MET A 1 6.79 -23.69 11.73
N GLY A 2 6.74 -22.88 10.67
CA GLY A 2 5.52 -22.69 9.88
C GLY A 2 5.19 -23.92 9.05
N LYS A 3 3.92 -24.34 9.01
CA LYS A 3 3.44 -25.43 8.16
C LYS A 3 2.70 -24.83 6.97
N ILE A 4 3.16 -25.12 5.76
CA ILE A 4 2.45 -24.77 4.53
C ILE A 4 1.48 -25.91 4.21
N ILE A 5 0.23 -25.57 3.91
CA ILE A 5 -0.82 -26.52 3.57
C ILE A 5 -1.42 -26.12 2.24
N GLU A 6 -1.42 -27.04 1.28
CA GLU A 6 -2.13 -26.86 0.02
C GLU A 6 -3.60 -27.26 0.19
N ILE A 7 -4.50 -26.38 -0.25
CA ILE A 7 -5.95 -26.59 -0.17
C ILE A 7 -6.47 -26.66 -1.62
N PRO A 8 -7.08 -27.78 -2.04
CA PRO A 8 -7.66 -27.90 -3.37
C PRO A 8 -8.74 -26.83 -3.60
N PHE A 9 -8.85 -26.30 -4.82
CA PHE A 9 -9.88 -25.31 -5.18
C PHE A 9 -11.32 -25.81 -4.98
N SER A 10 -11.54 -27.12 -4.97
CA SER A 10 -12.85 -27.73 -4.69
C SER A 10 -13.24 -27.67 -3.22
N ARG A 11 -12.30 -27.40 -2.31
CA ARG A 11 -12.55 -27.35 -0.88
C ARG A 11 -12.93 -25.93 -0.46
N ASN A 12 -13.99 -25.82 0.34
CA ASN A 12 -14.37 -24.56 0.94
C ASN A 12 -13.31 -24.14 1.99
N LEU A 13 -12.60 -23.05 1.73
CA LEU A 13 -11.56 -22.52 2.61
C LEU A 13 -12.09 -22.18 4.01
N ILE A 14 -13.29 -21.62 4.10
CA ILE A 14 -13.89 -21.23 5.38
C ILE A 14 -14.19 -22.45 6.23
N GLU A 15 -14.77 -23.50 5.62
CA GLU A 15 -15.03 -24.76 6.32
C GLU A 15 -13.74 -25.44 6.75
N PHE A 16 -12.72 -25.46 5.88
CA PHE A 16 -11.40 -25.99 6.21
C PHE A 16 -10.78 -25.30 7.42
N VAL A 17 -10.82 -23.96 7.47
CA VAL A 17 -10.28 -23.19 8.59
C VAL A 17 -11.08 -23.48 9.87
N ALA A 18 -12.41 -23.57 9.78
CA ALA A 18 -13.26 -23.90 10.94
C ALA A 18 -12.93 -25.30 11.50
N GLU A 19 -12.81 -26.31 10.63
CA GLU A 19 -12.41 -27.67 11.01
C GLU A 19 -11.07 -27.67 11.72
N ARG A 20 -10.09 -26.95 11.18
CA ARG A 20 -8.76 -26.85 11.76
C ARG A 20 -8.77 -26.21 13.15
N LEU A 21 -9.58 -25.18 13.36
CA LEU A 21 -9.74 -24.55 14.68
C LEU A 21 -10.38 -25.52 15.68
N PHE A 22 -11.33 -26.35 15.26
CA PHE A 22 -11.95 -27.34 16.13
C PHE A 22 -11.01 -28.47 16.53
N GLU A 23 -10.07 -28.84 15.64
CA GLU A 23 -9.02 -29.81 15.94
C GLU A 23 -7.97 -29.27 16.92
N GLU A 24 -7.68 -27.97 16.87
CA GLU A 24 -6.62 -27.33 17.66
C GLU A 24 -7.12 -26.63 18.93
N GLY A 25 -8.42 -26.35 19.02
CA GLY A 25 -9.03 -25.62 20.13
C GLY A 25 -9.30 -26.50 21.35
N ASP A 26 -9.21 -25.89 22.53
CA ASP A 26 -9.54 -26.54 23.79
C ASP A 26 -11.05 -26.37 24.09
N GLY A 27 -11.85 -27.30 23.57
CA GLY A 27 -13.29 -27.33 23.80
C GLY A 27 -14.05 -26.20 23.11
N HIS A 28 -14.27 -25.08 23.81
CA HIS A 28 -15.09 -23.96 23.34
C HIS A 28 -14.35 -22.61 23.36
N ASP A 29 -13.03 -22.65 23.54
CA ASP A 29 -12.17 -21.47 23.52
C ASP A 29 -11.17 -21.52 22.36
N PHE A 30 -11.33 -20.60 21.41
CA PHE A 30 -10.48 -20.43 20.24
C PHE A 30 -9.66 -19.13 20.31
N SER A 31 -9.67 -18.42 21.44
CA SER A 31 -9.07 -17.08 21.60
C SER A 31 -7.54 -17.07 21.49
N SER A 32 -6.91 -18.23 21.66
CA SER A 32 -5.47 -18.45 21.45
C SER A 32 -5.06 -18.40 19.98
N SER A 33 -6.01 -18.56 19.06
CA SER A 33 -5.77 -18.56 17.62
C SER A 33 -5.95 -17.18 16.99
N THR A 34 -5.09 -16.85 16.03
CA THR A 34 -5.19 -15.64 15.19
C THR A 34 -5.27 -16.03 13.73
N ILE A 35 -6.22 -15.45 13.01
CA ILE A 35 -6.50 -15.74 11.61
C ILE A 35 -6.43 -14.45 10.83
N VAL A 36 -5.69 -14.48 9.72
CA VAL A 36 -5.53 -13.33 8.83
C VAL A 36 -6.08 -13.70 7.46
N PHE A 37 -7.07 -12.96 7.00
CA PHE A 37 -7.62 -13.07 5.65
C PHE A 37 -7.16 -11.89 4.79
N THR A 38 -7.21 -12.04 3.47
CA THR A 38 -6.89 -10.96 2.53
C THR A 38 -7.86 -9.78 2.63
N HIS A 39 -9.10 -10.03 3.04
CA HIS A 39 -10.14 -9.01 3.22
C HIS A 39 -11.13 -9.40 4.34
N GLN A 40 -12.01 -8.49 4.73
CA GLN A 40 -12.88 -8.67 5.91
C GLN A 40 -14.02 -9.71 5.74
N ARG A 41 -14.57 -9.89 4.53
CA ARG A 41 -15.77 -10.75 4.33
C ARG A 41 -15.64 -12.19 4.85
N PRO A 42 -14.53 -12.93 4.62
CA PRO A 42 -14.24 -14.25 5.17
C PRO A 42 -14.41 -14.36 6.68
N ALA A 43 -14.10 -13.30 7.44
CA ALA A 43 -14.26 -13.31 8.89
C ALA A 43 -15.72 -13.51 9.29
N LEU A 44 -16.66 -12.87 8.58
CA LEU A 44 -18.09 -13.02 8.81
C LEU A 44 -18.56 -14.44 8.49
N TYR A 45 -18.10 -15.00 7.37
CA TYR A 45 -18.45 -16.37 6.98
C TYR A 45 -17.89 -17.40 7.96
N LEU A 46 -16.64 -17.22 8.42
CA LEU A 46 -16.03 -18.12 9.40
C LEU A 46 -16.80 -18.10 10.72
N ARG A 47 -17.11 -16.91 11.26
CA ARG A 47 -17.91 -16.79 12.48
C ARG A 47 -19.28 -17.46 12.34
N ARG A 48 -19.93 -17.30 11.20
CA ARG A 48 -21.21 -17.95 10.90
C ARG A 48 -21.09 -19.47 10.88
N VAL A 49 -20.14 -20.02 10.13
CA VAL A 49 -19.91 -21.47 10.06
C VAL A 49 -19.58 -22.05 11.44
N MET A 50 -18.75 -21.35 12.23
CA MET A 50 -18.44 -21.79 13.58
C MET A 50 -19.67 -21.80 14.49
N ALA A 51 -20.49 -20.74 14.45
CA ALA A 51 -21.72 -20.67 15.24
C ALA A 51 -22.73 -21.75 14.85
N GLU A 52 -22.90 -22.01 13.55
CA GLU A 52 -23.80 -23.06 13.04
C GLU A 52 -23.30 -24.47 13.44
N LYS A 53 -21.98 -24.72 13.42
CA LYS A 53 -21.41 -26.04 13.76
C LYS A 53 -21.34 -26.29 15.28
N LEU A 54 -21.05 -25.28 16.09
CA LEU A 54 -20.98 -25.43 17.56
C LEU A 54 -22.37 -25.44 18.21
N GLY A 55 -23.29 -24.59 17.75
CA GLY A 55 -24.65 -24.53 18.28
C GLY A 55 -24.78 -23.99 19.72
N HIS A 56 -23.69 -23.49 20.32
CA HIS A 56 -23.66 -22.89 21.65
C HIS A 56 -22.66 -21.70 21.68
N PRO A 57 -22.70 -20.86 22.73
CA PRO A 57 -21.72 -19.78 22.89
C PRO A 57 -20.28 -20.31 22.98
N PHE A 58 -19.32 -19.57 22.42
CA PHE A 58 -17.90 -19.90 22.40
C PHE A 58 -17.03 -18.63 22.41
N PHE A 59 -15.76 -18.75 22.76
CA PHE A 59 -14.79 -17.65 22.63
C PHE A 59 -14.15 -17.71 21.24
N PRO A 60 -14.39 -16.72 20.36
CA PRO A 60 -13.93 -16.78 18.98
C PRO A 60 -12.42 -16.50 18.86
N PRO A 61 -11.78 -16.94 17.76
CA PRO A 61 -10.42 -16.52 17.45
C PRO A 61 -10.36 -15.02 17.13
N ARG A 62 -9.16 -14.45 17.24
CA ARG A 62 -8.91 -13.12 16.66
C ARG A 62 -8.83 -13.26 15.15
N ILE A 63 -9.62 -12.46 14.44
CA ILE A 63 -9.68 -12.49 12.98
C ILE A 63 -9.41 -11.08 12.47
N PHE A 64 -8.46 -10.96 11.55
CA PHE A 64 -8.06 -9.72 10.93
C PHE A 64 -8.17 -9.82 9.40
N SER A 65 -8.44 -8.70 8.73
CA SER A 65 -7.94 -8.49 7.38
C SER A 65 -6.42 -8.24 7.40
N MET A 66 -5.77 -8.30 6.25
CA MET A 66 -4.35 -7.92 6.15
C MET A 66 -4.12 -6.49 6.65
N ASP A 67 -4.95 -5.54 6.24
CA ASP A 67 -4.89 -4.14 6.70
C ASP A 67 -5.01 -4.01 8.22
N GLU A 68 -5.99 -4.69 8.82
CA GLU A 68 -6.21 -4.65 10.27
C GLU A 68 -5.06 -5.32 11.02
N PHE A 69 -4.50 -6.39 10.47
CA PHE A 69 -3.36 -7.09 11.04
C PHE A 69 -2.12 -6.19 11.06
N MET A 70 -1.84 -5.51 9.94
CA MET A 70 -0.72 -4.55 9.86
C MET A 70 -0.91 -3.38 10.82
N ALA A 71 -2.12 -2.83 10.91
CA ALA A 71 -2.44 -1.76 11.87
C ALA A 71 -2.26 -2.23 13.33
N PHE A 72 -2.68 -3.44 13.65
CA PHE A 72 -2.48 -4.05 14.96
C PHE A 72 -0.99 -4.17 15.31
N LEU A 73 -0.16 -4.69 14.39
CA LEU A 73 1.29 -4.80 14.59
C LEU A 73 1.96 -3.43 14.74
N ALA A 74 1.56 -2.46 13.92
CA ALA A 74 2.09 -1.09 13.96
C ALA A 74 1.78 -0.42 15.31
N SER A 75 0.55 -0.57 15.82
CA SER A 75 0.15 0.02 17.11
C SER A 75 0.97 -0.49 18.30
N GLY A 76 1.45 -1.74 18.24
CA GLY A 76 2.33 -2.31 19.26
C GLY A 76 3.77 -1.81 19.18
N SER A 77 4.24 -1.46 17.97
CA SER A 77 5.61 -1.01 17.71
C SER A 77 5.79 0.50 17.85
N ALA A 78 4.72 1.28 17.59
CA ALA A 78 4.72 2.73 17.67
C ALA A 78 3.43 3.24 18.35
N PRO A 79 3.35 3.18 19.69
CA PRO A 79 2.17 3.63 20.43
C PRO A 79 1.84 5.10 20.13
N GLY A 80 0.57 5.38 19.82
CA GLY A 80 0.10 6.72 19.49
C GLY A 80 0.26 7.13 18.02
N VAL A 81 0.89 6.29 17.18
CA VAL A 81 0.93 6.48 15.73
C VAL A 81 -0.32 5.84 15.12
N GLY A 82 -1.15 6.66 14.48
CA GLY A 82 -2.35 6.24 13.76
C GLY A 82 -2.17 6.30 12.24
N ARG A 83 -3.08 5.64 11.51
CA ARG A 83 -3.19 5.85 10.06
C ARG A 83 -3.54 7.31 9.79
N ILE A 84 -2.75 7.96 8.94
CA ILE A 84 -3.11 9.26 8.37
C ILE A 84 -4.18 9.06 7.30
N ASN A 85 -5.15 9.97 7.20
CA ASN A 85 -6.11 9.95 6.09
C ASN A 85 -5.53 10.70 4.88
N ASN A 86 -6.07 10.45 3.69
CA ASN A 86 -5.54 10.98 2.44
C ASN A 86 -5.55 12.53 2.39
N LEU A 87 -6.51 13.19 3.07
CA LEU A 87 -6.58 14.65 3.07
C LEU A 87 -5.45 15.26 3.91
N ASP A 88 -5.23 14.73 5.11
CA ASP A 88 -4.14 15.13 5.99
C ASP A 88 -2.79 14.81 5.35
N SER A 89 -2.67 13.64 4.71
CA SER A 89 -1.48 13.26 3.95
C SER A 89 -1.20 14.24 2.80
N ALA A 90 -2.22 14.57 2.00
CA ALA A 90 -2.11 15.57 0.93
C ALA A 90 -1.72 16.96 1.47
N TYR A 91 -2.20 17.33 2.66
CA TYR A 91 -1.84 18.59 3.30
C TYR A 91 -0.39 18.58 3.80
N LEU A 92 0.10 17.48 4.37
CA LEU A 92 1.52 17.33 4.72
C LEU A 92 2.41 17.42 3.48
N LEU A 93 2.01 16.78 2.37
CA LEU A 93 2.72 16.89 1.09
C LEU A 93 2.77 18.35 0.60
N PHE A 94 1.66 19.09 0.71
CA PHE A 94 1.66 20.51 0.39
C PHE A 94 2.66 21.30 1.24
N GLN A 95 2.74 21.01 2.54
CA GLN A 95 3.69 21.67 3.44
C GLN A 95 5.15 21.37 3.10
N VAL A 96 5.45 20.17 2.61
CA VAL A 96 6.81 19.83 2.15
C VAL A 96 7.11 20.52 0.81
N VAL A 97 6.19 20.40 -0.16
CA VAL A 97 6.40 20.89 -1.54
C VAL A 97 6.59 22.40 -1.61
N LYS A 98 5.83 23.18 -0.81
CA LYS A 98 5.94 24.65 -0.80
C LYS A 98 7.34 25.15 -0.44
N ASP A 99 8.12 24.35 0.29
CA ASP A 99 9.45 24.71 0.80
C ASP A 99 10.56 24.20 -0.14
N ILE A 100 10.21 23.45 -1.20
CA ILE A 100 11.16 22.98 -2.22
C ILE A 100 11.34 24.07 -3.28
N ALA A 101 12.59 24.54 -3.43
CA ALA A 101 12.97 25.45 -4.50
C ALA A 101 12.75 24.81 -5.88
N ASP A 102 12.32 25.61 -6.85
CA ASP A 102 12.06 25.18 -8.23
C ASP A 102 11.05 24.03 -8.38
N ASN A 103 10.16 23.83 -7.40
CA ASN A 103 9.15 22.78 -7.48
C ASN A 103 8.19 23.00 -8.68
N PRO A 104 7.70 21.94 -9.35
CA PRO A 104 6.85 22.09 -10.53
C PRO A 104 5.44 22.65 -10.23
N TRP A 105 5.13 22.86 -8.96
CA TRP A 105 3.84 23.38 -8.46
C TRP A 105 3.94 24.80 -7.90
N GLN A 106 4.98 25.57 -8.26
CA GLN A 106 5.19 26.97 -7.82
C GLN A 106 3.99 27.91 -8.04
N GLY A 107 3.04 27.55 -8.91
CA GLY A 107 1.78 28.29 -9.11
C GLY A 107 0.65 27.93 -8.14
N SER A 108 0.77 26.87 -7.34
CA SER A 108 -0.21 26.46 -6.32
C SER A 108 0.11 27.15 -4.99
N SER A 109 -0.36 28.40 -4.87
CA SER A 109 -0.15 29.25 -3.68
C SER A 109 -0.95 28.77 -2.46
N SER A 110 -1.94 27.91 -2.68
CA SER A 110 -2.82 27.40 -1.63
C SER A 110 -3.02 25.88 -1.70
N PHE A 111 -3.37 25.29 -0.54
CA PHE A 111 -3.70 23.86 -0.46
C PHE A 111 -4.85 23.46 -1.40
N ARG A 112 -5.83 24.35 -1.61
CA ARG A 112 -6.97 24.09 -2.51
C ARG A 112 -6.52 23.85 -3.95
N GLU A 113 -5.55 24.63 -4.43
CA GLU A 113 -4.99 24.49 -5.78
C GLU A 113 -4.12 23.23 -5.89
N PHE A 114 -3.42 22.89 -4.81
CA PHE A 114 -2.56 21.71 -4.77
C PHE A 114 -3.31 20.38 -4.54
N LEU A 115 -4.50 20.39 -3.94
CA LEU A 115 -5.21 19.20 -3.45
C LEU A 115 -5.27 18.05 -4.46
N PHE A 116 -5.60 18.35 -5.72
CA PHE A 116 -5.64 17.34 -6.78
C PHE A 116 -4.28 16.65 -6.99
N TRP A 117 -3.20 17.43 -6.98
CA TRP A 117 -1.83 16.90 -7.09
C TRP A 117 -1.37 16.22 -5.81
N GLY A 118 -1.75 16.74 -4.64
CA GLY A 118 -1.48 16.11 -3.35
C GLY A 118 -2.04 14.70 -3.26
N LEU A 119 -3.31 14.51 -3.63
CA LEU A 119 -3.93 13.17 -3.66
C LEU A 119 -3.30 12.25 -4.72
N LYS A 120 -2.84 12.79 -5.85
CA LYS A 120 -2.11 12.00 -6.86
C LYS A 120 -0.74 11.56 -6.36
N LEU A 121 0.02 12.46 -5.75
CA LEU A 121 1.33 12.18 -5.20
C LEU A 121 1.24 11.17 -4.06
N GLU A 122 0.26 11.34 -3.17
CA GLU A 122 -0.01 10.39 -2.09
C GLU A 122 -0.21 8.97 -2.63
N ARG A 123 -1.05 8.78 -3.65
CA ARG A 123 -1.22 7.48 -4.29
C ARG A 123 0.07 6.92 -4.91
N VAL A 124 0.90 7.77 -5.54
CA VAL A 124 2.18 7.32 -6.09
C VAL A 124 3.11 6.84 -4.97
N LEU A 125 3.15 7.54 -3.85
CA LEU A 125 3.94 7.12 -2.68
C LEU A 125 3.41 5.80 -2.10
N GLU A 126 2.10 5.64 -1.98
CA GLU A 126 1.49 4.36 -1.56
C GLU A 126 1.86 3.21 -2.51
N ASP A 127 1.83 3.44 -3.82
CA ASP A 127 2.20 2.42 -4.83
C ASP A 127 3.69 2.06 -4.71
N LEU A 128 4.58 3.05 -4.47
CA LEU A 128 6.01 2.81 -4.26
C LEU A 128 6.28 2.01 -2.98
N ASP A 129 5.59 2.34 -1.89
CA ASP A 129 5.69 1.63 -0.62
C ASP A 129 5.18 0.19 -0.75
N LEU A 130 4.08 -0.02 -1.47
CA LEU A 130 3.51 -1.33 -1.73
C LEU A 130 4.48 -2.25 -2.50
N GLU A 131 5.22 -1.67 -3.46
CA GLU A 131 6.22 -2.36 -4.28
C GLU A 131 7.61 -2.41 -3.61
N LEU A 132 7.74 -1.93 -2.36
CA LEU A 132 8.99 -1.88 -1.60
C LEU A 132 10.12 -1.17 -2.38
N VAL A 133 9.78 -0.09 -3.07
CA VAL A 133 10.72 0.73 -3.85
C VAL A 133 11.42 1.71 -2.92
N GLY A 134 12.69 1.44 -2.61
CA GLY A 134 13.51 2.34 -1.81
C GLY A 134 13.91 3.62 -2.55
N ASP A 135 14.23 4.66 -1.76
CA ASP A 135 14.69 5.97 -2.24
C ASP A 135 15.89 5.90 -3.18
N ASP A 136 16.74 4.87 -3.05
CA ASP A 136 17.91 4.63 -3.89
C ASP A 136 17.52 4.44 -5.36
N LYS A 137 16.41 3.76 -5.63
CA LYS A 137 15.89 3.53 -6.99
C LYS A 137 15.29 4.79 -7.59
N LEU A 138 14.76 5.69 -6.76
CA LEU A 138 14.17 6.95 -7.23
C LEU A 138 15.24 7.94 -7.72
N LYS A 139 16.45 7.91 -7.14
CA LYS A 139 17.56 8.79 -7.53
C LYS A 139 18.11 8.53 -8.94
N GLY A 140 17.86 7.34 -9.49
CA GLY A 140 18.29 6.96 -10.84
C GLY A 140 17.28 7.27 -11.94
N LEU A 141 16.11 7.83 -11.60
CA LEU A 141 15.09 8.19 -12.59
C LEU A 141 15.47 9.50 -13.29
N GLU A 142 15.83 9.41 -14.57
CA GLU A 142 15.91 10.58 -15.44
C GLU A 142 14.49 11.06 -15.78
N LEU A 143 14.24 12.36 -15.62
CA LEU A 143 13.03 12.99 -16.10
C LEU A 143 13.01 12.92 -17.63
N VAL A 144 12.25 11.98 -18.18
CA VAL A 144 11.94 11.92 -19.62
C VAL A 144 10.98 13.07 -19.94
N GLY A 145 11.51 14.28 -20.05
CA GLY A 145 10.71 15.50 -20.22
C GLY A 145 11.47 16.78 -20.57
N GLY A 146 12.76 16.71 -20.90
CA GLY A 146 13.59 17.87 -21.29
C GLY A 146 13.75 18.08 -22.80
N GLY A 147 12.81 17.58 -23.61
CA GLY A 147 12.92 17.54 -25.07
C GLY A 147 12.06 18.56 -25.82
N LEU A 148 11.99 19.81 -25.38
CA LEU A 148 11.44 20.90 -26.19
C LEU A 148 12.32 22.16 -26.05
N GLY A 149 13.22 22.34 -27.02
CA GLY A 149 13.64 23.68 -27.45
C GLY A 149 14.98 24.20 -26.95
N THR A 150 16.10 23.58 -27.34
CA THR A 150 17.25 24.36 -27.82
C THR A 150 17.78 23.74 -29.11
N GLY A 151 17.26 24.21 -30.24
CA GLY A 151 17.86 23.94 -31.54
C GLY A 151 19.21 24.63 -31.60
N SER A 152 20.28 23.90 -31.29
CA SER A 152 21.64 24.22 -31.76
C SER A 152 22.02 23.13 -32.76
N GLY A 153 21.66 23.36 -34.02
CA GLY A 153 22.11 22.53 -35.13
C GLY A 153 23.62 22.72 -35.35
N PRO A 154 24.38 21.64 -35.62
CA PRO A 154 25.78 21.76 -35.99
C PRO A 154 25.86 21.98 -37.51
N GLU A 155 26.04 23.23 -37.95
CA GLU A 155 26.58 23.46 -39.30
C GLU A 155 28.10 23.50 -39.22
N SER A 156 28.71 22.35 -39.47
CA SER A 156 30.08 22.25 -39.96
C SER A 156 30.07 21.42 -41.24
N ARG A 157 30.46 22.05 -42.35
CA ARG A 157 30.97 21.52 -43.63
C ARG A 157 30.85 22.68 -44.63
N ALA A 158 31.81 23.01 -45.48
CA ALA A 158 33.17 22.59 -45.70
C ALA A 158 33.82 23.73 -46.51
N SER A 159 35.14 23.85 -46.41
CA SER A 159 35.99 24.48 -47.43
C SER A 159 35.67 23.94 -48.83
N ASP A 160 35.51 24.80 -49.85
CA ASP A 160 36.51 24.92 -50.93
C ASP A 160 36.18 26.02 -51.98
N ALA A 161 37.26 26.49 -52.59
CA ALA A 161 37.37 27.13 -53.92
C ALA A 161 36.90 28.59 -54.17
N SER A 162 37.88 29.50 -54.18
CA SER A 162 37.97 30.61 -55.16
C SER A 162 38.06 30.05 -56.59
N PRO A 163 37.63 30.79 -57.65
CA PRO A 163 38.49 31.82 -58.24
C PRO A 163 37.74 33.03 -58.84
N GLY A 164 38.44 34.17 -58.97
CA GLY A 164 37.98 35.36 -59.70
C GLY A 164 38.58 36.64 -59.15
#